data_AF-A0AAJ2H2S5-F1
#
_entry.id   AF-A0AAJ2H2S5-F1
#
_cell.length_a   1.000
_cell.length_b   1.000
_cell.length_c   1.000
_cell.angle_alpha   90.00
_cell.angle_beta   90.00
_cell.angle_gamma   90.00
#
_symmetry.space_group_name_H-M   'P 1'
#
loop_
_entity.id
_entity.type
_entity.pdbx_description
1 polymer ?
#
loop_
_entity_poly.entity_id
_entity_poly.type
_entity_poly.pdbx_seq_one_letter_code
_entity_poly.pdbx_strand_id
1 'polypeptide(L)' 'MKLAEALLLRSDQQKKLSSLKQRIDANVLVQDGDEPSEDPNELLKQVFSLTQESQKLIFAIHQTNAFTKL' A
#
# COMPACT_ATOMS: atom_id res chain seq x y z
N MET A 1 -15.36 12.39 2.75
CA MET A 1 -15.30 10.91 2.75
C MET A 1 -16.00 10.41 4.00
N LYS A 2 -16.96 9.49 3.85
CA LYS A 2 -17.63 8.84 4.99
C LYS A 2 -16.66 7.85 5.65
N LEU A 3 -16.79 7.62 6.96
CA LEU A 3 -15.91 6.70 7.70
C LEU A 3 -15.88 5.28 7.07
N ALA A 4 -17.04 4.78 6.61
CA ALA A 4 -17.14 3.50 5.93
C ALA A 4 -16.34 3.44 4.61
N GLU A 5 -16.36 4.52 3.83
CA GLU A 5 -15.56 4.64 2.58
C GLU A 5 -14.06 4.64 2.90
N ALA A 6 -13.66 5.36 3.95
CA ALA A 6 -12.27 5.41 4.39
C ALA A 6 -11.76 4.04 4.88
N LEU A 7 -12.59 3.29 5.61
CA LEU A 7 -12.26 1.94 6.07
C LEU A 7 -12.15 0.94 4.90
N LEU A 8 -13.05 1.03 3.92
CA LEU A 8 -12.99 0.21 2.71
C LEU A 8 -11.71 0.50 1.92
N LEU A 9 -11.40 1.78 1.71
CA LEU A 9 -10.18 2.21 1.03
C LEU A 9 -8.92 1.71 1.75
N ARG A 10 -8.89 1.76 3.09
CA ARG A 10 -7.77 1.21 3.87
C ARG A 10 -7.58 -0.29 3.63
N SER A 11 -8.67 -1.06 3.61
CA SER A 11 -8.63 -2.50 3.34
C SER A 11 -8.09 -2.79 1.93
N ASP A 12 -8.52 -2.02 0.93
CA ASP A 12 -8.04 -2.15 -0.45
C ASP A 12 -6.54 -1.81 -0.59
N GLN A 13 -6.10 -0.69 0.02
CA GLN A 13 -4.68 -0.31 0.05
C GLN A 13 -3.82 -1.39 0.72
N GLN A 14 -4.31 -2.03 1.78
CA GLN A 14 -3.58 -3.09 2.47
C GLN A 14 -3.46 -4.36 1.63
N LYS A 15 -4.49 -4.72 0.86
CA LYS A 15 -4.43 -5.80 -0.13
C LYS A 15 -3.41 -5.50 -1.23
N LYS A 16 -3.41 -4.27 -1.76
CA LYS A 16 -2.45 -3.82 -2.77
C LYS A 16 -1.01 -3.88 -2.26
N LEU A 17 -0.75 -3.45 -1.02
CA LEU A 17 0.58 -3.57 -0.40
C LEU A 17 1.02 -5.04 -0.29
N SER A 18 0.12 -5.94 0.10
CA SER A 18 0.43 -7.38 0.17
C SER A 18 0.78 -7.95 -1.20
N SER A 19 0.06 -7.56 -2.26
CA SER A 19 0.34 -7.98 -3.63
C SER A 19 1.68 -7.44 -4.12
N LEU A 20 1.98 -6.16 -3.87
CA LEU A 20 3.26 -5.56 -4.23
C LEU A 20 4.43 -6.26 -3.51
N LYS A 21 4.27 -6.60 -2.23
CA LYS A 21 5.27 -7.36 -1.49
C LYS A 21 5.58 -8.70 -2.17
N GLN A 22 4.55 -9.47 -2.53
CA GLN A 22 4.74 -10.74 -3.24
C GLN A 22 5.44 -10.56 -4.59
N ARG A 23 5.08 -9.52 -5.35
CA ARG A 23 5.72 -9.21 -6.64
C ARG A 23 7.18 -8.82 -6.48
N ILE A 24 7.52 -8.04 -5.45
CA ILE A 24 8.91 -7.69 -5.15
C ILE A 24 9.70 -8.96 -4.82
N ASP A 25 9.18 -9.79 -3.92
CA ASP A 25 9.85 -11.04 -3.51
C ASP A 25 10.11 -11.97 -4.71
N ALA A 26 9.20 -11.99 -5.69
CA ALA A 26 9.34 -12.78 -6.91
C ALA A 26 10.33 -12.21 -7.94
N ASN A 27 10.61 -10.90 -7.90
CA ASN A 27 11.46 -10.22 -8.88
C ASN A 27 12.84 -9.82 -8.32
N VAL A 28 13.08 -9.97 -7.02
CA VAL A 28 14.35 -9.57 -6.38
C VAL A 28 15.48 -10.59 -6.60
N LEU A 29 15.14 -11.84 -6.91
CA LEU A 29 16.09 -12.92 -7.15
C LEU A 29 15.85 -13.49 -8.55
N VAL A 30 16.78 -13.21 -9.46
CA VAL A 30 16.80 -13.74 -10.83
C VAL A 30 18.08 -14.54 -11.07
N GLN A 31 18.07 -15.44 -12.05
CA GLN A 31 19.27 -16.17 -12.44
C GLN A 31 20.22 -15.27 -13.23
N ASP A 32 21.48 -15.70 -13.34
CA ASP A 32 22.51 -14.94 -14.03
C ASP A 32 22.18 -14.85 -15.52
N GLY A 33 22.03 -13.62 -16.02
CA GLY A 33 21.61 -13.35 -17.41
C GLY A 33 20.09 -13.24 -17.65
N ASP A 34 19.26 -13.47 -16.63
CA ASP A 34 17.81 -13.22 -16.71
C ASP A 34 17.47 -11.78 -16.24
N GLU A 35 16.48 -11.18 -16.89
CA GLU A 35 15.89 -9.93 -16.44
C GLU A 35 14.66 -10.20 -15.55
N PRO A 36 14.46 -9.43 -14.46
CA PRO A 36 13.22 -9.49 -13.69
C PRO A 36 12.00 -9.28 -14.58
N SER A 37 10.92 -10.02 -14.33
CA SER A 37 9.67 -9.87 -15.08
C SER A 37 9.05 -8.47 -14.88
N GLU A 38 9.37 -7.82 -13.77
CA GLU A 38 8.97 -6.47 -13.43
C GLU A 38 10.16 -5.71 -12.80
N ASP A 39 10.29 -4.41 -13.06
CA ASP A 39 11.35 -3.60 -12.44
C ASP A 39 11.15 -3.49 -10.91
N PRO A 40 12.05 -4.06 -10.09
CA PRO A 40 11.93 -4.00 -8.64
C PRO A 40 11.92 -2.56 -8.10
N ASN A 41 12.60 -1.63 -8.78
CA ASN A 41 12.65 -0.23 -8.37
C ASN A 41 11.29 0.46 -8.56
N GLU A 42 10.59 0.17 -9.66
CA GLU A 42 9.24 0.67 -9.90
C GLU A 42 8.24 0.08 -8.91
N LEU A 43 8.36 -1.21 -8.58
CA LEU A 43 7.55 -1.84 -7.54
C LEU A 43 7.78 -1.19 -6.16
N LEU A 44 9.04 -0.89 -5.82
CA LEU A 44 9.39 -0.20 -4.58
C LEU A 44 8.79 1.22 -4.54
N LYS A 45 8.86 1.99 -5.63
CA LYS A 45 8.23 3.31 -5.74
C LYS A 45 6.71 3.23 -5.49
N GLN A 46 6.04 2.23 -6.05
CA GLN A 46 4.62 2.00 -5.82
C GLN A 46 4.31 1.72 -4.34
N VAL A 47 5.13 0.90 -3.68
CA VAL A 47 5.00 0.63 -2.23
C VAL A 47 5.17 1.92 -1.41
N PHE A 48 6.19 2.72 -1.71
CA PHE A 48 6.42 3.98 -0.98
C PHE A 48 5.26 4.95 -1.13
N SER A 49 4.76 5.16 -2.35
CA SER A 49 3.62 6.03 -2.61
C SER A 49 2.37 5.54 -1.86
N LEU A 50 2.05 4.25 -1.99
CA LEU A 50 0.87 3.65 -1.37
C LEU A 50 0.95 3.68 0.17
N THR A 51 2.15 3.50 0.74
CA THR A 51 2.37 3.61 2.19
C THR A 51 2.12 5.04 2.68
N GLN A 52 2.60 6.04 1.94
CA GLN A 52 2.37 7.43 2.29
C GLN A 52 0.89 7.82 2.23
N GLU A 53 0.17 7.35 1.22
CA GLU A 53 -1.28 7.54 1.12
C GLU A 53 -2.02 6.86 2.27
N SER A 54 -1.63 5.63 2.61
CA SER A 54 -2.24 4.87 3.70
C SER A 54 -2.06 5.57 5.05
N GLN A 55 -0.87 6.12 5.32
CA GLN A 55 -0.62 6.91 6.53
C GLN A 55 -1.52 8.14 6.61
N LYS A 56 -1.68 8.90 5.52
CA LYS A 56 -2.58 10.06 5.46
C LYS A 56 -4.03 9.66 5.74
N LEU A 57 -4.48 8.55 5.16
CA LEU A 57 -5.83 8.03 5.35
C LEU A 57 -6.08 7.60 6.80
N ILE A 58 -5.14 6.86 7.38
CA ILE A 58 -5.20 6.41 8.78
C ILE A 58 -5.27 7.62 9.72
N PHE A 59 -4.44 8.63 9.51
CA PHE A 59 -4.46 9.85 10.30
C PHE A 59 -5.82 10.56 10.21
N ALA A 60 -6.38 10.72 9.01
CA ALA A 60 -7.70 11.33 8.82
C ALA A 60 -8.83 10.55 9.50
N ILE A 61 -8.77 9.21 9.45
CA ILE A 61 -9.72 8.34 10.17
C ILE A 61 -9.61 8.55 11.68
N HIS A 62 -8.40 8.50 12.24
CA HIS A 62 -8.19 8.68 13.67
C HIS A 62 -8.64 10.07 14.14
N GLN A 63 -8.34 11.11 13.37
CA GLN A 63 -8.81 12.46 13.63
C GLN A 63 -10.35 12.50 13.68
N THR A 64 -11.01 11.95 12.66
CA THR A 64 -12.48 11.91 12.60
C THR A 64 -13.09 11.14 13.78
N ASN A 65 -12.49 9.99 14.14
CA ASN A 65 -12.94 9.19 15.28
C ASN A 65 -12.76 9.93 16.62
N ALA A 66 -11.67 10.68 16.79
CA ALA A 66 -11.43 11.45 18.01
C ALA A 66 -12.39 12.64 18.19
N PHE A 67 -12.82 13.27 17.10
CA PHE A 67 -13.79 14.37 17.13
C PHE A 67 -15.25 13.92 17.16
N THR A 68 -15.52 12.65 16.86
CA THR A 68 -16.87 12.09 16.91
C THR A 68 -17.13 11.57 18.32
N LYS A 69 -17.92 12.32 19.11
CA LYS A 69 -18.43 11.82 20.39
C LYS A 69 -19.50 10.75 20.12
N LEU A 70 -19.29 9.56 20.68
CA LEU A 70 -20.31 8.53 20.86
C LEU A 70 -21.33 8.97 21.91
#